data_AF-A0A943V2D1-F1
#
_entry.id   AF-A0A943V2D1-F1
#
_cell.length_a   1.000
_cell.length_b   1.000
_cell.length_c   1.000
_cell.angle_alpha   90.00
_cell.angle_beta   90.00
_cell.angle_gamma   90.00
#
_symmetry.space_group_name_H-M   'P 1'
#
loop_
_entity.id
_entity.type
_entity.pdbx_description
1 polymer ?
#
loop_
_entity_poly.entity_id
_entity_poly.type
_entity_poly.pdbx_seq_one_letter_code
_entity_poly.pdbx_strand_id
1 'polypeptide(L)'
;AARLGELIEAKVSFADDTVGADARAKAAALNEGEILVLENLRFDKREKKNDASFCEELASLADIYVNDAFGTAHRAHASTAGAAALLPSYAGFLLAGEVATLTGMLDAPNRPFVAILGGSKVSDKVGVIDALIDKADTIIIGGGMCFTFLLAQGKAVGTSLKEEEWVERAGAMIEKARAAGVKLLLPVDVVAADAFAEDARTQVCSADAIPADMMGLDIGPETEKIYAAAIAEGSTVFWNGPMGVFEMKAFEHGTRAVAEAVAANKAAATIIGGGDSVAAVNKFGLAGEMTFISTGGGASMELVEGKELPGVAALS
;
A
#
# COMPACT_ATOMS: atom_id res chain seq x y z
N ALA A 1 12.72 -18.82 -12.08
CA ALA A 1 12.57 -20.23 -12.53
C ALA A 1 13.05 -21.24 -11.49
N ALA A 2 14.35 -21.28 -11.13
CA ALA A 2 14.89 -22.31 -10.22
C ALA A 2 14.13 -22.44 -8.88
N ARG A 3 13.98 -21.33 -8.15
CA ARG A 3 13.23 -21.32 -6.88
C ARG A 3 11.77 -21.72 -7.03
N LEU A 4 11.14 -21.42 -8.16
CA LEU A 4 9.77 -21.84 -8.43
C LEU A 4 9.70 -23.37 -8.54
N GLY A 5 10.62 -23.97 -9.30
CA GLY A 5 10.70 -25.43 -9.45
C GLY A 5 10.92 -26.17 -8.13
N GLU A 6 11.71 -25.60 -7.21
CA GLU A 6 11.87 -26.14 -5.85
C GLU A 6 10.59 -26.11 -5.02
N LEU A 7 9.73 -25.09 -5.19
CA LEU A 7 8.53 -24.89 -4.39
C LEU A 7 7.35 -25.73 -4.87
N ILE A 8 7.21 -25.91 -6.18
CA ILE A 8 6.06 -26.58 -6.79
C ILE A 8 6.33 -28.04 -7.17
N GLU A 9 7.58 -28.48 -7.03
CA GLU A 9 8.04 -29.83 -7.37
C GLU A 9 7.73 -30.23 -8.83
N ALA A 10 7.78 -29.28 -9.76
CA ALA A 10 7.49 -29.47 -11.19
C ALA A 10 8.65 -28.99 -12.08
N LYS A 11 8.65 -29.45 -13.33
CA LYS A 11 9.65 -29.04 -14.33
C LYS A 11 9.37 -27.61 -14.79
N VAL A 12 10.26 -26.70 -14.39
CA VAL A 12 10.21 -25.29 -14.77
C VAL A 12 11.36 -24.97 -15.72
N SER A 13 11.02 -24.63 -16.95
CA SER A 13 11.94 -24.11 -17.96
C SER A 13 11.99 -22.57 -17.90
N PHE A 14 13.07 -21.98 -18.41
CA PHE A 14 13.24 -20.53 -18.53
C PHE A 14 13.54 -20.17 -19.98
N ALA A 15 12.90 -19.13 -20.52
CA ALA A 15 13.27 -18.55 -21.82
C ALA A 15 14.22 -17.36 -21.61
N ASP A 16 15.26 -17.27 -22.43
CA ASP A 16 16.28 -16.21 -22.37
C ASP A 16 15.83 -14.92 -23.10
N ASP A 17 14.63 -14.95 -23.70
CA ASP A 17 13.94 -13.81 -24.29
C ASP A 17 12.45 -13.78 -23.86
N THR A 18 11.75 -12.71 -24.22
CA THR A 18 10.34 -12.50 -23.85
C THR A 18 9.39 -13.15 -24.85
N VAL A 19 9.53 -12.80 -26.14
CA VAL A 19 8.67 -13.22 -27.25
C VAL A 19 9.48 -13.57 -28.51
N GLY A 20 10.78 -13.80 -28.33
CA GLY A 20 11.72 -14.09 -29.40
C GLY A 20 11.68 -15.56 -29.80
N ALA A 21 12.74 -15.99 -30.50
CA ALA A 21 12.81 -17.35 -31.03
C ALA A 21 12.85 -18.39 -29.90
N ASP A 22 13.51 -18.08 -28.78
CA ASP A 22 13.66 -19.02 -27.68
C ASP A 22 12.35 -19.21 -26.90
N ALA A 23 11.66 -18.12 -26.53
CA ALA A 23 10.34 -18.19 -25.90
C ALA A 23 9.33 -18.95 -26.75
N ARG A 24 9.27 -18.66 -28.07
CA ARG A 24 8.34 -19.33 -28.98
C ARG A 24 8.62 -20.82 -29.13
N ALA A 25 9.89 -21.19 -29.29
CA ALA A 25 10.29 -22.59 -29.42
C ALA A 25 10.00 -23.37 -28.13
N LYS A 26 10.31 -22.80 -26.96
CA LYS A 26 10.03 -23.42 -25.67
C LYS A 26 8.53 -23.50 -25.38
N ALA A 27 7.76 -22.47 -25.70
CA ALA A 27 6.30 -22.48 -25.54
C ALA A 27 5.64 -23.57 -26.40
N ALA A 28 6.05 -23.71 -27.67
CA ALA A 28 5.53 -24.74 -28.58
C ALA A 28 5.92 -26.18 -28.16
N ALA A 29 6.95 -26.34 -27.33
CA ALA A 29 7.44 -27.63 -26.85
C ALA A 29 6.91 -28.02 -25.45
N LEU A 30 6.11 -27.16 -24.81
CA LEU A 30 5.53 -27.43 -23.50
C LEU A 30 4.54 -28.60 -23.56
N ASN A 31 4.68 -29.54 -22.63
CA ASN A 31 3.69 -30.59 -22.39
C ASN A 31 2.77 -30.21 -21.24
N GLU A 32 1.64 -30.91 -21.13
CA GLU A 32 0.71 -30.75 -20.00
C GLU A 32 1.44 -30.91 -18.66
N GLY A 33 1.25 -29.93 -17.76
CA GLY A 33 1.87 -29.90 -16.43
C GLY A 33 3.30 -29.33 -16.39
N GLU A 34 3.89 -28.95 -17.53
CA GLU A 34 5.18 -28.24 -17.57
C GLU A 34 4.99 -26.73 -17.48
N ILE A 35 6.01 -26.03 -16.96
CA ILE A 35 5.97 -24.57 -16.79
C ILE A 35 7.13 -23.92 -17.55
N LEU A 36 6.82 -22.84 -18.27
CA LEU A 36 7.81 -21.94 -18.84
C LEU A 36 7.72 -20.58 -18.14
N VAL A 37 8.85 -20.11 -17.63
CA VAL A 37 9.00 -18.72 -17.19
C VAL A 37 9.71 -17.94 -18.29
N LEU A 38 9.09 -16.88 -18.80
CA LEU A 38 9.70 -15.98 -19.76
C LEU A 38 10.71 -15.05 -19.08
N GLU A 39 11.60 -14.45 -19.87
CA GLU A 39 12.47 -13.39 -19.38
C GLU A 39 11.64 -12.18 -18.90
N ASN A 40 12.26 -11.33 -18.08
CA ASN A 40 11.66 -10.13 -17.54
C ASN A 40 11.03 -9.26 -18.64
N LEU A 41 9.69 -9.21 -18.65
CA LEU A 41 8.91 -8.49 -19.66
C LEU A 41 9.27 -7.00 -19.75
N ARG A 42 9.79 -6.39 -18.67
CA ARG A 42 10.24 -4.99 -18.68
C ARG A 42 11.56 -4.76 -19.42
N PHE A 43 12.27 -5.80 -19.85
CA PHE A 43 13.40 -5.67 -20.77
C PHE A 43 12.94 -5.31 -22.18
N ASP A 44 11.69 -5.63 -22.53
CA ASP A 44 11.07 -5.07 -23.72
C ASP A 44 10.52 -3.66 -23.40
N LYS A 45 11.04 -2.64 -24.11
CA LYS A 45 10.61 -1.24 -23.94
C LYS A 45 9.15 -1.00 -24.33
N ARG A 46 8.54 -1.94 -25.05
CA ARG A 46 7.14 -1.95 -25.47
C ARG A 46 6.17 -2.26 -24.33
N GLU A 47 6.61 -2.99 -23.30
CA GLU A 47 5.78 -3.44 -22.18
C GLU A 47 5.03 -2.29 -21.50
N LYS A 48 5.76 -1.27 -21.03
CA LYS A 48 5.16 -0.11 -20.33
C LYS A 48 4.31 0.78 -21.22
N LYS A 49 4.43 0.63 -22.53
CA LYS A 49 3.69 1.44 -23.52
C LYS A 49 2.40 0.77 -23.97
N ASN A 50 2.12 -0.45 -23.48
CA ASN A 50 1.00 -1.26 -23.95
C ASN A 50 1.00 -1.39 -25.48
N ASP A 51 2.18 -1.61 -26.06
CA ASP A 51 2.35 -1.62 -27.51
C ASP A 51 1.61 -2.80 -28.14
N ALA A 52 0.77 -2.52 -29.14
CA ALA A 52 -0.08 -3.52 -29.77
C ALA A 52 0.70 -4.72 -30.33
N SER A 53 1.87 -4.49 -30.95
CA SER A 53 2.68 -5.59 -31.50
C SER A 53 3.18 -6.53 -30.41
N PHE A 54 3.58 -5.99 -29.26
CA PHE A 54 4.03 -6.80 -28.14
C PHE A 54 2.87 -7.54 -27.46
N CYS A 55 1.69 -6.92 -27.38
CA CYS A 55 0.47 -7.60 -26.91
C CYS A 55 0.11 -8.80 -27.79
N GLU A 56 0.12 -8.63 -29.11
CA GLU A 56 -0.14 -9.71 -30.08
C GLU A 56 0.93 -10.81 -30.00
N GLU A 57 2.20 -10.43 -29.87
CA GLU A 57 3.30 -11.37 -29.72
C GLU A 57 3.17 -12.20 -28.44
N LEU A 58 2.81 -11.60 -27.31
CA LEU A 58 2.55 -12.29 -26.04
C LEU A 58 1.31 -13.19 -26.15
N ALA A 59 0.21 -12.68 -26.70
CA ALA A 59 -1.02 -13.44 -26.89
C ALA A 59 -0.81 -14.66 -27.78
N SER A 60 0.08 -14.58 -28.78
CA SER A 60 0.41 -15.71 -29.66
C SER A 60 1.10 -16.89 -28.97
N LEU A 61 1.54 -16.73 -27.72
CA LEU A 61 2.18 -17.80 -26.93
C LEU A 61 1.18 -18.65 -26.14
N ALA A 62 -0.11 -18.28 -26.10
CA ALA A 62 -1.10 -18.92 -25.24
C ALA A 62 -2.51 -18.91 -25.83
N ASP A 63 -3.35 -19.82 -25.36
CA ASP A 63 -4.77 -19.87 -25.73
C ASP A 63 -5.67 -19.09 -24.74
N ILE A 64 -5.22 -18.92 -23.50
CA ILE A 64 -5.94 -18.30 -22.39
C ILE A 64 -4.98 -17.38 -21.63
N TYR A 65 -5.52 -16.26 -21.14
CA TYR A 65 -4.81 -15.36 -20.25
C TYR A 65 -5.35 -15.45 -18.82
N VAL A 66 -4.45 -15.59 -17.84
CA VAL A 66 -4.79 -15.52 -16.41
C VAL A 66 -3.96 -14.42 -15.77
N ASN A 67 -4.61 -13.39 -15.22
CA ASN A 67 -3.94 -12.37 -14.43
C ASN A 67 -4.00 -12.75 -12.96
N ASP A 68 -2.86 -13.13 -12.40
CA ASP A 68 -2.70 -13.38 -10.96
C ASP A 68 -1.79 -12.34 -10.28
N ALA A 69 -1.57 -11.19 -10.94
CA ALA A 69 -0.60 -10.17 -10.54
C ALA A 69 -1.28 -8.84 -10.15
N PHE A 70 -2.07 -8.86 -9.06
CA PHE A 70 -2.82 -7.70 -8.57
C PHE A 70 -1.97 -6.43 -8.44
N GLY A 71 -0.73 -6.53 -7.93
CA GLY A 71 0.16 -5.38 -7.75
C GLY A 71 0.57 -4.67 -9.04
N THR A 72 0.30 -5.25 -10.21
CA THR A 72 0.54 -4.62 -11.52
C THR A 72 -0.74 -4.22 -12.24
N ALA A 73 -1.92 -4.59 -11.71
CA ALA A 73 -3.20 -4.39 -12.37
C ALA A 73 -3.63 -2.91 -12.47
N HIS A 74 -3.04 -2.01 -11.68
CA HIS A 74 -3.25 -0.56 -11.79
C HIS A 74 -2.61 0.07 -13.03
N ARG A 75 -1.82 -0.68 -13.81
CA ARG A 75 -1.16 -0.17 -15.01
C ARG A 75 -1.69 -0.87 -16.25
N ALA A 76 -2.01 -0.09 -17.27
CA ALA A 76 -2.27 -0.60 -18.61
C ALA A 76 -0.94 -0.89 -19.32
N HIS A 77 -0.34 -2.05 -19.05
CA HIS A 77 0.83 -2.54 -19.79
C HIS A 77 0.42 -3.68 -20.72
N ALA A 78 1.34 -4.05 -21.63
CA ALA A 78 1.09 -5.12 -22.58
C ALA A 78 0.80 -6.46 -21.89
N SER A 79 1.59 -6.82 -20.87
CA SER A 79 1.38 -8.07 -20.14
C SER A 79 0.20 -8.08 -19.15
N THR A 80 -0.30 -6.91 -18.74
CA THR A 80 -1.30 -6.78 -17.67
C THR A 80 -2.71 -6.50 -18.17
N ALA A 81 -2.84 -5.77 -19.29
CA ALA A 81 -4.12 -5.37 -19.86
C ALA A 81 -4.18 -5.63 -21.38
N GLY A 82 -3.07 -5.39 -22.10
CA GLY A 82 -3.05 -5.52 -23.55
C GLY A 82 -3.29 -6.94 -24.04
N ALA A 83 -2.50 -7.91 -23.58
CA ALA A 83 -2.65 -9.32 -23.91
C ALA A 83 -3.98 -9.89 -23.39
N ALA A 84 -4.44 -9.40 -22.22
CA ALA A 84 -5.73 -9.79 -21.63
C ALA A 84 -6.91 -9.47 -22.56
N ALA A 85 -6.85 -8.37 -23.30
CA ALA A 85 -7.90 -7.97 -24.22
C ALA A 85 -7.93 -8.79 -25.53
N LEU A 86 -6.89 -9.59 -25.80
CA LEU A 86 -6.73 -10.38 -27.04
C LEU A 86 -7.07 -11.86 -26.87
N LEU A 87 -7.19 -12.33 -25.63
CA LEU A 87 -7.45 -13.74 -25.28
C LEU A 87 -8.65 -13.84 -24.33
N PRO A 88 -9.31 -15.01 -24.25
CA PRO A 88 -10.16 -15.32 -23.09
C PRO A 88 -9.37 -15.09 -21.80
N SER A 89 -9.85 -14.16 -20.97
CA SER A 89 -9.07 -13.62 -19.85
C SER A 89 -9.78 -13.83 -18.52
N TYR A 90 -9.03 -14.26 -17.51
CA TYR A 90 -9.56 -14.61 -16.19
C TYR A 90 -8.71 -14.05 -15.06
N ALA A 91 -9.33 -13.81 -13.91
CA ALA A 91 -8.61 -13.55 -12.67
C ALA A 91 -8.05 -14.87 -12.11
N GLY A 92 -6.77 -14.87 -11.76
CA GLY A 92 -6.21 -15.91 -10.90
C GLY A 92 -6.70 -15.78 -9.45
N PHE A 93 -6.39 -16.76 -8.62
CA PHE A 93 -6.88 -16.82 -7.24
C PHE A 93 -6.35 -15.68 -6.35
N LEU A 94 -5.10 -15.27 -6.52
CA LEU A 94 -4.52 -14.15 -5.77
C LEU A 94 -5.21 -12.86 -6.17
N LEU A 95 -5.35 -12.59 -7.48
CA LEU A 95 -6.01 -11.37 -7.94
C LEU A 95 -7.47 -11.32 -7.50
N ALA A 96 -8.21 -12.42 -7.69
CA ALA A 96 -9.61 -12.50 -7.27
C ALA A 96 -9.75 -12.32 -5.75
N GLY A 97 -8.86 -12.95 -4.97
CA GLY A 97 -8.84 -12.82 -3.52
C GLY A 97 -8.55 -11.40 -3.04
N GLU A 98 -7.58 -10.71 -3.65
CA GLU A 98 -7.24 -9.31 -3.35
C GLU A 98 -8.42 -8.38 -3.62
N VAL A 99 -9.01 -8.47 -4.82
CA VAL A 99 -10.15 -7.63 -5.20
C VAL A 99 -11.35 -7.89 -4.29
N ALA A 100 -11.73 -9.16 -4.09
CA ALA A 100 -12.86 -9.51 -3.24
C ALA A 100 -12.67 -9.05 -1.78
N THR A 101 -11.46 -9.20 -1.23
CA THR A 101 -11.16 -8.82 0.15
C THR A 101 -11.17 -7.30 0.31
N LEU A 102 -10.45 -6.57 -0.55
CA LEU A 102 -10.36 -5.11 -0.46
C LEU A 102 -11.71 -4.45 -0.73
N THR A 103 -12.40 -4.82 -1.82
CA THR A 103 -13.72 -4.24 -2.14
C THR A 103 -14.75 -4.60 -1.06
N GLY A 104 -14.81 -5.87 -0.64
CA GLY A 104 -15.77 -6.31 0.37
C GLY A 104 -15.60 -5.61 1.71
N MET A 105 -14.36 -5.49 2.19
CA MET A 105 -14.09 -4.85 3.47
C MET A 105 -14.20 -3.32 3.42
N LEU A 106 -14.08 -2.69 2.25
CA LEU A 106 -14.16 -1.22 2.11
C LEU A 106 -15.55 -0.71 1.73
N ASP A 107 -16.36 -1.48 1.00
CA ASP A 107 -17.71 -1.06 0.61
C ASP A 107 -18.75 -1.33 1.70
N ALA A 108 -18.54 -2.39 2.50
CA ALA A 108 -19.39 -2.74 3.63
C ALA A 108 -18.55 -3.19 4.85
N PRO A 109 -17.70 -2.31 5.43
CA PRO A 109 -16.89 -2.65 6.59
C PRO A 109 -17.76 -3.00 7.80
N ASN A 110 -17.29 -3.94 8.63
CA ASN A 110 -17.80 -4.08 9.99
C ASN A 110 -17.41 -2.84 10.79
N ARG A 111 -18.39 -2.20 11.45
CA ARG A 111 -18.18 -0.96 12.20
C ARG A 111 -17.95 -1.21 13.70
N PRO A 112 -17.07 -0.44 14.37
CA PRO A 112 -16.37 0.75 13.84
C PRO A 112 -15.27 0.42 12.82
N PHE A 113 -15.21 1.19 11.74
CA PHE A 113 -14.16 1.13 10.73
C PHE A 113 -13.09 2.17 11.04
N VAL A 114 -11.88 1.70 11.34
CA VAL A 114 -10.70 2.52 11.61
C VAL A 114 -9.75 2.46 10.42
N ALA A 115 -9.44 3.61 9.84
CA ALA A 115 -8.41 3.71 8.81
C ALA A 115 -7.17 4.42 9.36
N ILE A 116 -6.00 3.82 9.16
CA ILE A 116 -4.70 4.32 9.62
C ILE A 116 -3.88 4.66 8.40
N LEU A 117 -3.50 5.93 8.28
CA LEU A 117 -2.78 6.46 7.14
C LEU A 117 -1.48 7.12 7.61
N GLY A 118 -0.38 6.78 6.98
CA GLY A 118 0.94 7.32 7.28
C GLY A 118 1.79 7.50 6.02
N GLY A 119 3.10 7.61 6.23
CA GLY A 119 4.05 7.95 5.17
C GLY A 119 4.41 9.43 5.13
N SER A 120 5.22 9.81 4.15
CA SER A 120 5.93 11.09 4.15
C SER A 120 5.14 12.25 3.55
N LYS A 121 4.23 12.00 2.60
CA LYS A 121 3.57 13.04 1.80
C LYS A 121 2.06 12.91 1.79
N VAL A 122 1.38 14.03 1.94
CA VAL A 122 -0.08 14.17 1.80
C VAL A 122 -0.46 13.99 0.33
N SER A 123 0.33 14.53 -0.60
CA SER A 123 0.06 14.48 -2.05
C SER A 123 -0.15 13.05 -2.57
N ASP A 124 0.60 12.08 -2.02
CA ASP A 124 0.52 10.66 -2.38
C ASP A 124 -0.72 9.95 -1.79
N LYS A 125 -1.43 10.59 -0.86
CA LYS A 125 -2.53 9.99 -0.07
C LYS A 125 -3.85 10.74 -0.12
N VAL A 126 -3.93 11.88 -0.81
CA VAL A 126 -5.15 12.70 -0.85
C VAL A 126 -6.36 11.92 -1.32
N GLY A 127 -6.25 11.19 -2.45
CA GLY A 127 -7.35 10.40 -2.97
C GLY A 127 -7.84 9.36 -1.96
N VAL A 128 -6.90 8.65 -1.34
CA VAL A 128 -7.18 7.63 -0.32
C VAL A 128 -7.86 8.25 0.91
N ILE A 129 -7.35 9.37 1.42
CA ILE A 129 -7.94 10.07 2.58
C ILE A 129 -9.36 10.53 2.24
N ASP A 130 -9.57 11.16 1.08
CA ASP A 130 -10.89 11.65 0.66
C ASP A 130 -11.92 10.52 0.55
N ALA A 131 -11.53 9.38 -0.05
CA ALA A 131 -12.40 8.21 -0.19
C ALA A 131 -12.72 7.57 1.17
N LEU A 132 -11.76 7.56 2.09
CA LEU A 132 -11.94 6.98 3.42
C LEU A 132 -12.74 7.89 4.36
N ILE A 133 -12.71 9.22 4.19
CA ILE A 133 -13.60 10.13 4.94
C ILE A 133 -15.07 9.79 4.70
N ASP A 134 -15.41 9.30 3.52
CA ASP A 134 -16.81 8.95 3.20
C ASP A 134 -17.22 7.56 3.72
N LYS A 135 -16.27 6.79 4.29
CA LYS A 135 -16.46 5.38 4.67
C LYS A 135 -16.13 5.07 6.14
N ALA A 136 -15.04 5.61 6.68
CA ALA A 136 -14.49 5.30 7.99
C ALA A 136 -15.25 6.00 9.13
N ASP A 137 -15.27 5.38 10.32
CA ASP A 137 -15.75 6.01 11.54
C ASP A 137 -14.62 6.81 12.22
N THR A 138 -13.39 6.31 12.10
CA THR A 138 -12.17 6.95 12.62
C THR A 138 -11.07 6.91 11.58
N ILE A 139 -10.39 8.03 11.38
CA ILE A 139 -9.17 8.12 10.57
C ILE A 139 -8.02 8.55 11.47
N ILE A 140 -6.94 7.79 11.44
CA ILE A 140 -5.69 8.05 12.16
C ILE A 140 -4.65 8.49 11.14
N ILE A 141 -4.00 9.63 11.35
CA ILE A 141 -2.93 10.14 10.49
C ILE A 141 -1.60 10.21 11.24
N GLY A 142 -0.56 9.55 10.73
CA GLY A 142 0.81 9.64 11.24
C GLY A 142 1.82 9.93 10.13
N GLY A 143 3.10 9.66 10.39
CA GLY A 143 4.18 9.85 9.43
C GLY A 143 4.49 11.32 9.14
N GLY A 144 5.41 11.58 8.20
CA GLY A 144 5.76 12.94 7.81
C GLY A 144 4.58 13.75 7.26
N MET A 145 3.58 13.10 6.69
CA MET A 145 2.41 13.79 6.15
C MET A 145 1.56 14.48 7.23
N CYS A 146 1.62 14.04 8.49
CA CYS A 146 0.86 14.65 9.57
C CYS A 146 1.22 16.12 9.81
N PHE A 147 2.47 16.54 9.53
CA PHE A 147 2.92 17.91 9.77
C PHE A 147 2.24 18.92 8.84
N THR A 148 1.86 18.53 7.62
CA THR A 148 1.04 19.38 6.75
C THR A 148 -0.36 19.60 7.34
N PHE A 149 -0.95 18.59 7.98
CA PHE A 149 -2.23 18.72 8.69
C PHE A 149 -2.10 19.59 9.96
N LEU A 150 -1.03 19.41 10.74
CA LEU A 150 -0.76 20.24 11.91
C LEU A 150 -0.54 21.71 11.51
N LEU A 151 0.16 21.96 10.40
CA LEU A 151 0.34 23.29 9.84
C LEU A 151 -1.00 23.90 9.39
N ALA A 152 -1.91 23.10 8.83
CA ALA A 152 -3.28 23.54 8.48
C ALA A 152 -4.12 23.90 9.71
N GLN A 153 -3.80 23.36 10.89
CA GLN A 153 -4.37 23.77 12.18
C GLN A 153 -3.71 25.02 12.77
N GLY A 154 -2.75 25.63 12.07
CA GLY A 154 -2.01 26.81 12.54
C GLY A 154 -0.86 26.49 13.50
N LYS A 155 -0.44 25.22 13.61
CA LYS A 155 0.66 24.83 14.50
C LYS A 155 2.02 25.03 13.84
N ALA A 156 3.03 25.32 14.65
CA ALA A 156 4.41 25.35 14.19
C ALA A 156 5.02 23.94 14.18
N VAL A 157 5.65 23.56 13.08
CA VAL A 157 6.20 22.20 12.86
C VAL A 157 7.72 22.15 12.75
N GLY A 158 8.42 23.23 13.13
CA GLY A 158 9.88 23.32 13.03
C GLY A 158 10.40 23.08 11.60
N THR A 159 11.41 22.22 11.49
CA THR A 159 12.01 21.78 10.21
C THR A 159 11.42 20.47 9.69
N SER A 160 10.30 20.01 10.24
CA SER A 160 9.61 18.78 9.81
C SER A 160 9.18 18.84 8.34
N LEU A 161 9.10 17.66 7.72
CA LEU A 161 8.64 17.52 6.34
C LEU A 161 7.23 18.10 6.19
N LYS A 162 7.05 19.00 5.22
CA LYS A 162 5.77 19.66 4.96
C LYS A 162 5.63 19.94 3.47
N GLU A 163 4.38 19.92 3.01
CA GLU A 163 4.02 20.29 1.64
C GLU A 163 3.14 21.54 1.70
N GLU A 164 3.76 22.71 1.59
CA GLU A 164 3.08 24.01 1.82
C GLU A 164 1.90 24.22 0.86
N GLU A 165 2.03 23.74 -0.38
CA GLU A 165 0.98 23.81 -1.40
C GLU A 165 -0.25 22.93 -1.09
N TRP A 166 -0.13 21.99 -0.14
CA TRP A 166 -1.21 21.09 0.27
C TRP A 166 -1.86 21.48 1.60
N VAL A 167 -1.40 22.52 2.28
CA VAL A 167 -1.92 22.95 3.59
C VAL A 167 -3.40 23.32 3.53
N GLU A 168 -3.81 24.10 2.52
CA GLU A 168 -5.22 24.48 2.33
C GLU A 168 -6.10 23.23 2.13
N ARG A 169 -5.62 22.29 1.31
CA ARG A 169 -6.33 21.04 1.01
C ARG A 169 -6.42 20.13 2.24
N ALA A 170 -5.35 20.02 3.04
CA ALA A 170 -5.35 19.30 4.30
C ALA A 170 -6.36 19.91 5.30
N GLY A 171 -6.43 21.24 5.39
CA GLY A 171 -7.44 21.94 6.18
C GLY A 171 -8.87 21.63 5.74
N ALA A 172 -9.13 21.63 4.42
CA ALA A 172 -10.42 21.24 3.86
C ALA A 172 -10.80 19.78 4.19
N MET A 173 -9.84 18.86 4.22
CA MET A 173 -10.08 17.47 4.63
C MET A 173 -10.43 17.34 6.11
N ILE A 174 -9.78 18.12 7.00
CA ILE A 174 -10.14 18.16 8.43
C ILE A 174 -11.60 18.58 8.60
N GLU A 175 -12.02 19.63 7.89
CA GLU A 175 -13.40 20.12 7.95
C GLU A 175 -14.39 19.16 7.28
N LYS A 176 -14.02 18.49 6.18
CA LYS A 176 -14.82 17.43 5.56
C LYS A 176 -15.05 16.28 6.57
N ALA A 177 -13.99 15.80 7.23
CA ALA A 177 -14.10 14.74 8.24
C ALA A 177 -15.01 15.15 9.40
N ARG A 178 -14.87 16.38 9.90
CA ARG A 178 -15.74 16.96 10.93
C ARG A 178 -17.20 16.99 10.47
N ALA A 179 -17.47 17.46 9.26
CA ALA A 179 -18.83 17.54 8.70
C ALA A 179 -19.46 16.16 8.49
N ALA A 180 -18.65 15.15 8.14
CA ALA A 180 -19.06 13.76 7.99
C ALA A 180 -19.21 13.01 9.32
N GLY A 181 -18.85 13.62 10.46
CA GLY A 181 -18.88 12.97 11.77
C GLY A 181 -17.76 11.95 11.99
N VAL A 182 -16.71 11.98 11.15
CA VAL A 182 -15.56 11.09 11.25
C VAL A 182 -14.59 11.62 12.29
N LYS A 183 -14.13 10.73 13.19
CA LYS A 183 -13.11 11.04 14.18
C LYS A 183 -11.73 11.06 13.50
N LEU A 184 -11.25 12.25 13.13
CA LEU A 184 -9.90 12.42 12.58
C LEU A 184 -8.88 12.65 13.71
N LEU A 185 -7.95 11.72 13.87
CA LEU A 185 -6.88 11.73 14.87
C LEU A 185 -5.55 12.14 14.23
N LEU A 186 -4.97 13.21 14.77
CA LEU A 186 -3.62 13.70 14.46
C LEU A 186 -2.72 13.53 15.70
N PRO A 187 -1.38 13.51 15.54
CA PRO A 187 -0.49 13.38 16.68
C PRO A 187 -0.64 14.54 17.67
N VAL A 188 -0.59 14.20 18.96
CA VAL A 188 -0.61 15.18 20.06
C VAL A 188 0.80 15.44 20.61
N ASP A 189 1.72 14.52 20.37
CA ASP A 189 3.13 14.60 20.68
C ASP A 189 3.95 13.85 19.61
N VAL A 190 5.22 14.20 19.48
CA VAL A 190 6.14 13.66 18.47
C VAL A 190 7.51 13.42 19.07
N VAL A 191 8.26 12.49 18.47
CA VAL A 191 9.70 12.36 18.68
C VAL A 191 10.40 13.29 17.68
N ALA A 192 10.94 14.39 18.18
CA ALA A 192 11.69 15.36 17.39
C ALA A 192 13.20 15.08 17.44
N ALA A 193 13.91 15.31 16.34
CA ALA A 193 15.35 15.18 16.21
C ALA A 193 16.00 16.44 15.61
N ASP A 194 17.27 16.68 15.94
CA ASP A 194 18.06 17.79 15.37
C ASP A 194 18.66 17.48 13.99
N ALA A 195 18.61 16.21 13.57
CA ALA A 195 19.02 15.77 12.23
C ALA A 195 18.23 14.53 11.79
N PHE A 196 18.17 14.31 10.47
CA PHE A 196 17.66 13.07 9.88
C PHE A 196 18.76 11.99 9.91
N ALA A 197 19.03 11.45 11.09
CA ALA A 197 20.07 10.44 11.31
C ALA A 197 19.72 9.53 12.49
N GLU A 198 20.19 8.28 12.44
CA GLU A 198 19.97 7.27 13.50
C GLU A 198 20.52 7.71 14.87
N ASP A 199 21.63 8.45 14.88
CA ASP A 199 22.34 8.92 16.08
C ASP A 199 22.01 10.37 16.45
N ALA A 200 20.96 10.95 15.84
CA ALA A 200 20.51 12.31 16.14
C ALA A 200 20.08 12.44 17.60
N ARG A 201 20.20 13.66 18.15
CA ARG A 201 19.68 13.94 19.49
C ARG A 201 18.17 14.06 19.40
N THR A 202 17.48 13.22 20.17
CA THR A 202 16.02 13.17 20.17
C THR A 202 15.43 13.77 21.43
N GLN A 203 14.20 14.28 21.32
CA GLN A 203 13.35 14.60 22.46
C GLN A 203 11.88 14.39 22.09
N VAL A 204 11.07 14.04 23.09
CA VAL A 204 9.61 14.04 22.95
C VAL A 204 9.10 15.45 23.22
N CYS A 205 8.28 15.99 22.33
CA CYS A 205 7.62 17.28 22.52
C CYS A 205 6.15 17.23 22.10
N SER A 206 5.35 18.15 22.63
CA SER A 206 3.97 18.33 22.17
C SER A 206 3.95 18.75 20.70
N ALA A 207 2.97 18.28 19.95
CA ALA A 207 2.72 18.70 18.57
C ALA A 207 2.40 20.20 18.46
N ASP A 208 2.03 20.86 19.57
CA ASP A 208 1.82 22.32 19.64
C ASP A 208 3.12 23.11 19.89
N ALA A 209 4.22 22.43 20.20
CA ALA A 209 5.46 23.04 20.67
C ALA A 209 6.72 22.35 20.10
N ILE A 210 6.68 21.98 18.81
CA ILE A 210 7.85 21.44 18.11
C ILE A 210 8.92 22.54 18.01
N PRO A 211 10.17 22.31 18.47
CA PRO A 211 11.23 23.32 18.39
C PRO A 211 11.51 23.75 16.95
N ALA A 212 11.82 25.04 16.78
CA ALA A 212 12.02 25.63 15.46
C ALA A 212 13.19 25.02 14.67
N ASP A 213 14.19 24.49 15.37
CA ASP A 213 15.41 23.89 14.82
C ASP A 213 15.36 22.35 14.75
N MET A 214 14.25 21.72 15.11
CA MET A 214 14.08 20.26 15.09
C MET A 214 12.96 19.82 14.14
N MET A 215 13.01 18.54 13.74
CA MET A 215 12.01 17.89 12.89
C MET A 215 11.40 16.68 13.61
N GLY A 216 10.09 16.49 13.49
CA GLY A 216 9.44 15.28 13.97
C GLY A 216 9.70 14.10 13.02
N LEU A 217 10.14 12.98 13.57
CA LEU A 217 10.50 11.78 12.81
C LEU A 217 9.73 10.52 13.24
N ASP A 218 8.98 10.58 14.34
CA ASP A 218 8.04 9.54 14.78
C ASP A 218 6.93 10.16 15.65
N ILE A 219 5.85 9.44 15.87
CA ILE A 219 4.81 9.83 16.83
C ILE A 219 5.32 9.65 18.27
N GLY A 220 4.83 10.47 19.20
CA GLY A 220 5.21 10.38 20.61
C GLY A 220 4.38 9.35 21.40
N PRO A 221 4.79 9.02 22.63
CA PRO A 221 4.17 7.99 23.45
C PRO A 221 2.72 8.28 23.85
N GLU A 222 2.29 9.54 23.94
CA GLU A 222 0.88 9.84 24.20
C GLU A 222 0.03 9.58 22.95
N THR A 223 0.54 9.92 21.77
CA THR A 223 -0.07 9.61 20.48
C THR A 223 -0.17 8.10 20.27
N GLU A 224 0.88 7.34 20.58
CA GLU A 224 0.85 5.86 20.53
C GLU A 224 -0.33 5.29 21.33
N LYS A 225 -0.54 5.76 22.56
CA LYS A 225 -1.66 5.31 23.43
C LYS A 225 -3.01 5.66 22.84
N ILE A 226 -3.18 6.89 22.33
CA ILE A 226 -4.44 7.34 21.72
C ILE A 226 -4.75 6.51 20.48
N TYR A 227 -3.73 6.24 19.64
CA TYR A 227 -3.90 5.45 18.43
C TYR A 227 -4.23 4.00 18.76
N ALA A 228 -3.50 3.40 19.70
CA ALA A 228 -3.78 2.03 20.16
C ALA A 228 -5.21 1.87 20.70
N ALA A 229 -5.70 2.84 21.48
CA ALA A 229 -7.08 2.83 21.99
C ALA A 229 -8.11 2.90 20.85
N ALA A 230 -7.92 3.80 19.87
CA ALA A 230 -8.81 3.91 18.72
C ALA A 230 -8.79 2.64 17.84
N ILE A 231 -7.61 2.01 17.66
CA ILE A 231 -7.47 0.76 16.92
C ILE A 231 -8.21 -0.39 17.61
N ALA A 232 -8.17 -0.46 18.95
CA ALA A 232 -8.85 -1.48 19.73
C ALA A 232 -10.39 -1.40 19.64
N GLU A 233 -10.95 -0.23 19.32
CA GLU A 233 -12.39 -0.04 19.09
C GLU A 233 -12.84 -0.55 17.71
N GLY A 234 -11.91 -0.73 16.76
CA GLY A 234 -12.22 -1.11 15.38
C GLY A 234 -12.72 -2.55 15.28
N SER A 235 -13.80 -2.75 14.52
CA SER A 235 -14.21 -4.07 14.00
C SER A 235 -13.64 -4.34 12.60
N THR A 236 -13.28 -3.28 11.89
CA THR A 236 -12.45 -3.33 10.67
C THR A 236 -11.32 -2.33 10.84
N VAL A 237 -10.09 -2.73 10.54
CA VAL A 237 -8.91 -1.84 10.59
C VAL A 237 -8.16 -1.92 9.27
N PHE A 238 -8.05 -0.79 8.58
CA PHE A 238 -7.21 -0.66 7.39
C PHE A 238 -5.96 0.15 7.75
N TRP A 239 -4.77 -0.34 7.42
CA TRP A 239 -3.52 0.38 7.68
C TRP A 239 -2.67 0.51 6.42
N ASN A 240 -2.29 1.76 6.11
CA ASN A 240 -1.39 2.10 5.02
C ASN A 240 -0.43 3.26 5.37
N GLY A 241 0.87 2.96 5.43
CA GLY A 241 1.96 3.90 5.68
C GLY A 241 2.44 3.92 7.14
N PRO A 242 3.75 4.07 7.38
CA PRO A 242 4.35 4.08 8.72
C PRO A 242 4.06 5.37 9.49
N MET A 243 4.25 5.34 10.81
CA MET A 243 4.04 6.49 11.70
C MET A 243 5.30 7.38 11.83
N GLY A 244 6.45 6.87 11.42
CA GLY A 244 7.75 7.52 11.48
C GLY A 244 8.75 6.90 10.50
N VAL A 245 10.02 7.28 10.62
CA VAL A 245 11.14 6.77 9.80
C VAL A 245 11.58 5.40 10.32
N PHE A 246 10.69 4.40 10.20
CA PHE A 246 10.82 3.11 10.87
C PHE A 246 12.02 2.27 10.41
N GLU A 247 12.71 2.65 9.34
CA GLU A 247 14.00 2.08 8.94
C GLU A 247 15.08 2.35 9.99
N MET A 248 14.96 3.46 10.74
CA MET A 248 15.85 3.86 11.81
C MET A 248 15.31 3.41 13.17
N LYS A 249 16.13 2.78 14.01
CA LYS A 249 15.66 2.25 15.31
C LYS A 249 15.21 3.37 16.26
N ALA A 250 15.84 4.52 16.19
CA ALA A 250 15.44 5.70 16.96
C ALA A 250 14.00 6.19 16.64
N PHE A 251 13.45 5.84 15.47
CA PHE A 251 12.18 6.37 14.94
C PHE A 251 11.22 5.25 14.48
N GLU A 252 11.39 4.03 14.98
CA GLU A 252 10.53 2.88 14.65
C GLU A 252 9.42 2.62 15.68
N HIS A 253 9.47 3.29 16.85
CA HIS A 253 8.64 2.99 18.00
C HIS A 253 7.16 3.21 17.73
N GLY A 254 6.78 4.33 17.13
CA GLY A 254 5.40 4.64 16.82
C GLY A 254 4.81 3.71 15.75
N THR A 255 5.62 3.36 14.75
CA THR A 255 5.21 2.39 13.72
C THR A 255 5.03 0.99 14.32
N ARG A 256 5.93 0.60 15.23
CA ARG A 256 5.81 -0.65 15.99
C ARG A 256 4.58 -0.66 16.88
N ALA A 257 4.33 0.41 17.63
CA ALA A 257 3.18 0.53 18.53
C ALA A 257 1.85 0.38 17.78
N VAL A 258 1.73 1.00 16.60
CA VAL A 258 0.58 0.80 15.71
C VAL A 258 0.49 -0.64 15.23
N ALA A 259 1.59 -1.24 14.77
CA ALA A 259 1.59 -2.64 14.32
C ALA A 259 1.16 -3.61 15.44
N GLU A 260 1.66 -3.41 16.66
CA GLU A 260 1.31 -4.19 17.84
C GLU A 260 -0.16 -3.98 18.24
N ALA A 261 -0.67 -2.76 18.18
CA ALA A 261 -2.08 -2.47 18.47
C ALA A 261 -3.03 -3.15 17.45
N VAL A 262 -2.68 -3.11 16.16
CA VAL A 262 -3.44 -3.81 15.11
C VAL A 262 -3.38 -5.32 15.35
N ALA A 263 -2.19 -5.88 15.63
CA ALA A 263 -2.02 -7.29 15.91
C ALA A 263 -2.78 -7.75 17.17
N ALA A 264 -2.87 -6.90 18.19
CA ALA A 264 -3.55 -7.21 19.44
C ALA A 264 -5.08 -7.25 19.31
N ASN A 265 -5.66 -6.53 18.33
CA ASN A 265 -7.10 -6.53 18.11
C ASN A 265 -7.56 -7.78 17.33
N LYS A 266 -7.70 -8.90 18.05
CA LYS A 266 -8.13 -10.20 17.49
C LYS A 266 -9.58 -10.26 17.03
N ALA A 267 -10.41 -9.28 17.42
CA ALA A 267 -11.81 -9.22 17.02
C ALA A 267 -12.00 -8.49 15.68
N ALA A 268 -11.03 -7.69 15.26
CA ALA A 268 -11.10 -6.93 14.02
C ALA A 268 -10.69 -7.76 12.80
N ALA A 269 -11.33 -7.48 11.66
CA ALA A 269 -10.74 -7.79 10.36
C ALA A 269 -9.67 -6.73 10.05
N THR A 270 -8.41 -7.14 9.94
CA THR A 270 -7.26 -6.23 9.74
C THR A 270 -6.67 -6.34 8.34
N ILE A 271 -6.50 -5.20 7.66
CA ILE A 271 -6.01 -5.10 6.28
C ILE A 271 -4.74 -4.25 6.29
N ILE A 272 -3.62 -4.86 5.92
CA ILE A 272 -2.35 -4.15 5.75
C ILE A 272 -2.13 -3.88 4.27
N GLY A 273 -2.14 -2.61 3.89
CA GLY A 273 -1.90 -2.17 2.52
C GLY A 273 -0.60 -1.37 2.39
N GLY A 274 0.02 -1.40 1.21
CA GLY A 274 1.21 -0.62 0.88
C GLY A 274 2.52 -1.24 1.34
N GLY A 275 3.56 -1.10 0.50
CA GLY A 275 4.85 -1.77 0.70
C GLY A 275 5.49 -1.49 2.06
N ASP A 276 5.44 -0.25 2.54
CA ASP A 276 6.11 0.14 3.79
C ASP A 276 5.42 -0.43 5.04
N SER A 277 4.09 -0.45 5.09
CA SER A 277 3.37 -1.09 6.19
C SER A 277 3.58 -2.61 6.18
N VAL A 278 3.57 -3.22 4.99
CA VAL A 278 3.90 -4.66 4.84
C VAL A 278 5.32 -4.94 5.31
N ALA A 279 6.29 -4.09 4.97
CA ALA A 279 7.67 -4.21 5.43
C ALA A 279 7.77 -4.05 6.95
N ALA A 280 7.03 -3.10 7.54
CA ALA A 280 7.00 -2.89 8.98
C ALA A 280 6.44 -4.10 9.74
N VAL A 281 5.29 -4.64 9.35
CA VAL A 281 4.73 -5.83 10.04
C VAL A 281 5.62 -7.06 9.92
N ASN A 282 6.33 -7.23 8.79
CA ASN A 282 7.31 -8.29 8.62
C ASN A 282 8.54 -8.06 9.50
N LYS A 283 9.09 -6.84 9.53
CA LYS A 283 10.23 -6.45 10.37
C LYS A 283 9.97 -6.73 11.85
N PHE A 284 8.75 -6.50 12.31
CA PHE A 284 8.37 -6.73 13.72
C PHE A 284 7.85 -8.15 14.00
N GLY A 285 7.80 -9.04 12.99
CA GLY A 285 7.37 -10.43 13.17
C GLY A 285 5.86 -10.59 13.44
N LEU A 286 5.05 -9.62 13.00
CA LEU A 286 3.60 -9.56 13.26
C LEU A 286 2.75 -9.94 12.04
N ALA A 287 3.37 -10.31 10.92
CA ALA A 287 2.65 -10.63 9.68
C ALA A 287 1.60 -11.75 9.86
N GLY A 288 1.92 -12.78 10.66
CA GLY A 288 0.99 -13.89 10.96
C GLY A 288 -0.20 -13.50 11.85
N GLU A 289 -0.17 -12.31 12.45
CA GLU A 289 -1.22 -11.81 13.34
C GLU A 289 -2.25 -10.92 12.60
N MET A 290 -2.04 -10.66 11.31
CA MET A 290 -2.89 -9.83 10.46
C MET A 290 -3.92 -10.71 9.72
N THR A 291 -5.14 -10.20 9.51
CA THR A 291 -6.17 -10.94 8.77
C THR A 291 -5.83 -11.00 7.29
N PHE A 292 -5.38 -9.88 6.73
CA PHE A 292 -5.00 -9.78 5.32
C PHE A 292 -3.82 -8.82 5.12
N ILE A 293 -2.85 -9.26 4.31
CA ILE A 293 -1.70 -8.46 3.90
C ILE A 293 -1.74 -8.35 2.38
N SER A 294 -2.03 -7.15 1.88
CA SER A 294 -2.12 -6.93 0.45
C SER A 294 -0.74 -6.87 -0.19
N THR A 295 -0.59 -7.63 -1.27
CA THR A 295 0.58 -7.64 -2.16
C THR A 295 0.47 -6.60 -3.27
N GLY A 296 -0.65 -5.87 -3.32
CA GLY A 296 -0.99 -4.96 -4.41
C GLY A 296 -0.21 -3.64 -4.44
N GLY A 297 0.42 -3.24 -3.32
CA GLY A 297 1.16 -1.99 -3.23
C GLY A 297 0.31 -0.79 -3.66
N GLY A 298 0.68 -0.15 -4.78
CA GLY A 298 -0.08 0.95 -5.37
C GLY A 298 -1.45 0.56 -5.92
N ALA A 299 -1.62 -0.69 -6.38
CA ALA A 299 -2.91 -1.16 -6.90
C ALA A 299 -3.99 -1.20 -5.81
N SER A 300 -3.62 -1.62 -4.59
CA SER A 300 -4.54 -1.60 -3.45
C SER A 300 -4.99 -0.19 -3.13
N MET A 301 -4.10 0.80 -3.29
CA MET A 301 -4.42 2.20 -3.03
C MET A 301 -5.37 2.77 -4.08
N GLU A 302 -5.09 2.55 -5.36
CA GLU A 302 -5.99 2.98 -6.44
C GLU A 302 -7.38 2.33 -6.31
N LEU A 303 -7.44 1.07 -5.88
CA LEU A 303 -8.71 0.41 -5.59
C LEU A 303 -9.45 1.06 -4.41
N VAL A 304 -8.74 1.42 -3.33
CA VAL A 304 -9.32 2.14 -2.17
C VAL A 304 -9.84 3.52 -2.58
N GLU A 305 -9.16 4.18 -3.51
CA GLU A 305 -9.61 5.45 -4.12
C GLU A 305 -10.86 5.30 -4.99
N GLY A 306 -11.31 4.06 -5.24
CA GLY A 306 -12.42 3.77 -6.14
C GLY A 306 -12.07 3.89 -7.62
N LYS A 307 -10.78 3.86 -7.97
CA LYS A 307 -10.34 3.85 -9.36
C LYS A 307 -10.52 2.47 -9.97
N GLU A 308 -10.92 2.46 -11.23
CA GLU A 308 -10.91 1.25 -12.04
C GLU A 308 -9.46 0.86 -12.33
N LEU A 309 -9.10 -0.41 -12.06
CA LEU A 309 -7.77 -0.95 -12.32
C LEU A 309 -7.73 -1.50 -13.75
N PRO A 310 -6.90 -0.97 -14.67
CA PRO A 310 -6.92 -1.40 -16.08
C PRO A 310 -6.74 -2.90 -16.30
N GLY A 311 -5.88 -3.55 -15.51
CA GLY A 311 -5.63 -4.99 -15.60
C GLY A 311 -6.73 -5.86 -14.97
N VAL A 312 -7.64 -5.29 -14.18
CA VAL A 312 -8.87 -5.96 -13.73
C VAL A 312 -10.00 -5.72 -14.73
N ALA A 313 -10.13 -4.48 -15.23
CA ALA A 313 -11.15 -4.11 -16.22
C ALA A 313 -10.96 -4.82 -17.58
N ALA A 314 -9.73 -5.24 -17.90
CA ALA A 314 -9.43 -6.01 -19.11
C ALA A 314 -9.79 -7.51 -19.00
N LEU A 315 -10.22 -8.00 -17.83
CA LEU A 315 -10.63 -9.39 -17.62
C LEU A 315 -12.10 -9.60 -18.01
N SER A 316 -12.43 -10.82 -18.44
CA SER A 316 -13.78 -11.21 -18.87
C SER A 316 -14.63 -11.83 -17.75
#